data_AF-A0A1F9U0D5-F1
#
_entry.id   AF-A0A1F9U0D5-F1
#
_cell.length_a   1.000
_cell.length_b   1.000
_cell.length_c   1.000
_cell.angle_alpha   90.00
_cell.angle_beta   90.00
_cell.angle_gamma   90.00
#
_symmetry.space_group_name_H-M   'P 1'
#
loop_
_entity.id
_entity.type
_entity.pdbx_description
1 polymer ?
#
loop_
_entity_poly.entity_id
_entity_poly.type
_entity_poly.pdbx_seq_one_letter_code
_entity_poly.pdbx_strand_id
1 'polypeptide(L)'
;MQLLNRYFTPFALILILSAIYFSEPDPRAYQLSLGILAASVIINWWFSINTYRFIHWARQMRTVQIWLNFIWAVPLFYLLQPYWGPMWLLFVMAPATSALYMGRRHTLATALVSAATMLLIYYERGVFEMGPAAGMAVVHACFIVVFSLFVYSLAQSALRLRDANLGS
;
A
#
# COMPACT_ATOMS: atom_id res chain seq x y z
N MET A 1 6.88 11.44 -7.92
CA MET A 1 5.83 11.01 -8.88
C MET A 1 6.26 9.72 -9.57
N GLN A 2 7.42 9.68 -10.25
CA GLN A 2 7.91 8.46 -10.91
C GLN A 2 8.09 7.27 -9.98
N LEU A 3 8.68 7.42 -8.79
CA LEU A 3 8.93 6.29 -7.88
C LEU A 3 7.65 5.56 -7.41
N LEU A 4 6.53 6.28 -7.25
CA LEU A 4 5.26 5.65 -6.83
C LEU A 4 4.73 4.76 -7.95
N ASN A 5 4.44 5.33 -9.12
CA ASN A 5 3.92 4.56 -10.26
C ASN A 5 4.90 3.51 -10.78
N ARG A 6 6.22 3.73 -10.65
CA ARG A 6 7.24 2.82 -11.18
C ARG A 6 7.44 1.57 -10.34
N TYR A 7 7.14 1.58 -9.05
CA TYR A 7 7.41 0.44 -8.17
C TYR A 7 6.17 -0.06 -7.43
N PHE A 8 5.20 0.80 -7.13
CA PHE A 8 3.99 0.42 -6.40
C PHE A 8 3.04 -0.40 -7.25
N THR A 9 2.71 0.10 -8.44
CA THR A 9 1.80 -0.57 -9.37
C THR A 9 2.33 -1.94 -9.81
N PRO A 10 3.62 -2.11 -10.20
CA PRO A 10 4.13 -3.43 -10.51
C PRO A 10 4.21 -4.34 -9.29
N PHE A 11 4.47 -3.81 -8.09
CA PHE A 11 4.43 -4.63 -6.87
C PHE A 11 3.04 -5.22 -6.63
N ALA A 12 1.99 -4.38 -6.64
CA ALA A 12 0.61 -4.84 -6.48
C ALA A 12 0.22 -5.82 -7.59
N LEU A 13 0.62 -5.55 -8.84
CA LEU A 13 0.36 -6.41 -9.98
C LEU A 13 1.04 -7.78 -9.81
N ILE A 14 2.32 -7.83 -9.44
CA ILE A 14 3.04 -9.09 -9.20
C ILE A 14 2.36 -9.86 -8.06
N LEU A 15 2.03 -9.19 -6.95
CA LEU A 15 1.40 -9.82 -5.80
C LEU A 15 0.06 -10.47 -6.18
N ILE A 16 -0.77 -9.77 -6.96
CA ILE A 16 -2.08 -10.26 -7.41
C ILE A 16 -1.93 -11.36 -8.44
N LEU A 17 -1.03 -11.22 -9.41
CA LEU A 17 -0.76 -12.28 -10.39
C LEU A 17 -0.23 -13.54 -9.71
N SER A 18 0.64 -13.40 -8.69
CA SER A 18 1.08 -14.54 -7.88
C SER A 18 -0.10 -15.16 -7.12
N ALA A 19 -0.98 -14.37 -6.50
CA ALA A 19 -2.16 -14.88 -5.82
C ALA A 19 -3.10 -15.65 -6.76
N ILE A 20 -3.29 -15.15 -7.98
CA ILE A 20 -4.09 -15.83 -9.01
C ILE A 20 -3.42 -17.13 -9.47
N TYR A 21 -2.12 -17.09 -9.71
CA TYR A 21 -1.36 -18.22 -10.24
C TYR A 21 -1.27 -19.38 -9.24
N PHE A 22 -1.05 -19.08 -7.96
CA PHE A 22 -0.84 -20.12 -6.95
C PHE A 22 -2.12 -20.61 -6.27
N SER A 23 -3.18 -19.80 -6.23
CA SER A 23 -4.28 -20.07 -5.31
C SER A 23 -5.62 -20.42 -5.99
N GLU A 24 -5.63 -20.59 -7.32
CA GLU A 24 -6.81 -20.94 -8.14
C GLU A 24 -8.14 -20.39 -7.57
N PRO A 25 -8.28 -19.05 -7.46
CA PRO A 25 -9.43 -18.45 -6.79
C PRO A 25 -10.74 -18.72 -7.54
N ASP A 26 -11.86 -18.66 -6.81
CA ASP A 26 -13.22 -18.73 -7.37
C ASP A 26 -13.34 -17.81 -8.61
N PRO A 27 -13.93 -18.28 -9.74
CA PRO A 27 -14.11 -17.50 -10.95
C PRO A 27 -14.63 -16.07 -10.73
N ARG A 28 -15.51 -15.87 -9.73
CA ARG A 28 -16.05 -14.54 -9.40
C ARG A 28 -15.00 -13.64 -8.74
N ALA A 29 -14.25 -14.18 -7.78
CA ALA A 29 -13.18 -13.44 -7.09
C ALA A 29 -12.05 -13.08 -8.06
N TYR A 30 -11.72 -14.01 -8.98
CA TYR A 30 -10.79 -13.79 -10.07
C TYR A 30 -11.20 -12.60 -10.97
N GLN A 31 -12.42 -12.63 -11.53
CA GLN A 31 -12.90 -11.58 -12.43
C GLN A 31 -12.97 -10.21 -11.74
N LEU A 32 -13.44 -10.16 -10.49
CA LEU A 32 -13.52 -8.91 -9.72
C LEU A 32 -12.12 -8.36 -9.38
N SER A 33 -11.20 -9.22 -8.96
CA SER A 33 -9.82 -8.80 -8.65
C SER A 33 -9.10 -8.25 -9.87
N LEU A 34 -9.25 -8.89 -11.04
CA LEU A 34 -8.71 -8.39 -12.30
C LEU A 34 -9.37 -7.08 -12.74
N GLY A 35 -10.69 -6.95 -12.59
CA GLY A 35 -11.41 -5.70 -12.88
C GLY A 35 -10.90 -4.55 -12.01
N ILE A 36 -10.74 -4.77 -10.71
CA ILE A 36 -10.19 -3.79 -9.77
C ILE A 36 -8.74 -3.46 -10.12
N LEU A 37 -7.91 -4.46 -10.43
CA LEU A 37 -6.52 -4.25 -10.83
C LEU A 37 -6.43 -3.42 -12.11
N ALA A 38 -7.20 -3.78 -13.14
CA ALA A 38 -7.25 -3.04 -14.40
C ALA A 38 -7.71 -1.59 -14.18
N ALA A 39 -8.76 -1.37 -13.39
CA ALA A 39 -9.23 -0.04 -13.03
C ALA A 39 -8.14 0.77 -12.30
N SER A 40 -7.44 0.15 -11.34
CA SER A 40 -6.36 0.81 -10.60
C SER A 40 -5.20 1.20 -11.52
N VAL A 41 -4.84 0.38 -12.50
CA VAL A 41 -3.80 0.67 -13.50
C VAL A 41 -4.24 1.83 -14.39
N ILE A 42 -5.47 1.79 -14.93
CA ILE A 42 -6.01 2.84 -15.80
C ILE A 42 -6.04 4.18 -15.08
N ILE A 43 -6.55 4.20 -13.83
CA ILE A 43 -6.65 5.43 -13.05
C ILE A 43 -5.25 5.95 -12.69
N ASN A 44 -4.33 5.10 -12.25
CA ASN A 44 -2.95 5.52 -11.96
C ASN A 44 -2.22 6.04 -13.20
N TRP A 45 -2.45 5.44 -14.36
CA TRP A 45 -1.92 5.90 -15.65
C TRP A 45 -2.49 7.27 -16.04
N TRP A 46 -3.80 7.44 -15.93
CA TRP A 46 -4.47 8.70 -16.21
C TRP A 46 -3.98 9.83 -15.30
N PHE A 47 -3.84 9.59 -14.00
CA PHE A 47 -3.22 10.55 -13.07
C PHE A 47 -1.78 10.87 -13.47
N SER A 48 -1.00 9.86 -13.89
CA SER A 48 0.39 10.06 -14.31
C SER A 48 0.52 11.01 -15.50
N ILE A 49 -0.35 10.87 -16.50
CA ILE A 49 -0.34 11.73 -17.69
C ILE A 49 -0.76 13.15 -17.33
N ASN A 50 -1.82 13.29 -16.54
CA ASN A 50 -2.37 14.59 -16.18
C ASN A 50 -1.56 15.34 -15.12
N THR A 51 -0.57 14.68 -14.50
CA THR A 51 0.26 15.27 -13.44
C THR A 51 0.97 16.56 -13.92
N TYR A 52 1.45 16.60 -15.17
CA TYR A 52 2.14 17.78 -15.71
C TYR A 52 1.21 18.99 -15.87
N ARG A 53 -0.09 18.76 -16.13
CA ARG A 53 -1.08 19.82 -16.27
C ARG A 53 -1.42 20.49 -14.94
N PHE A 54 -1.19 19.80 -13.82
CA PHE A 54 -1.58 20.24 -12.48
C PHE A 54 -0.37 20.43 -11.55
N ILE A 55 0.70 21.06 -12.06
CA ILE A 55 1.93 21.35 -11.30
C ILE A 55 1.66 22.08 -9.98
N HIS A 56 0.75 23.07 -9.97
CA HIS A 56 0.39 23.82 -8.78
C HIS A 56 -0.26 22.95 -7.69
N TRP A 57 -0.86 21.82 -8.06
CA TRP A 57 -1.55 20.88 -7.17
C TRP A 57 -0.73 19.60 -6.90
N ALA A 58 0.54 19.59 -7.30
CA ALA A 58 1.38 18.38 -7.24
C ALA A 58 1.48 17.76 -5.83
N ARG A 59 1.39 18.55 -4.75
CA ARG A 59 1.40 18.03 -3.37
C ARG A 59 0.08 17.32 -3.00
N GLN A 60 -1.05 17.90 -3.37
CA GLN A 60 -2.37 17.32 -3.12
C GLN A 60 -2.57 16.05 -3.95
N MET A 61 -2.17 16.07 -5.23
CA MET A 61 -2.24 14.92 -6.13
C MET A 61 -1.49 13.70 -5.60
N ARG A 62 -0.33 13.88 -4.95
CA ARG A 62 0.40 12.77 -4.29
C ARG A 62 -0.41 12.15 -3.16
N THR A 63 -1.06 13.00 -2.36
CA THR A 63 -1.88 12.54 -1.23
C THR A 63 -3.08 11.76 -1.75
N VAL A 64 -3.77 12.29 -2.76
CA VAL A 64 -4.89 11.62 -3.44
C VAL A 64 -4.45 10.26 -3.99
N GLN A 65 -3.28 10.17 -4.62
CA GLN A 65 -2.79 8.92 -5.19
C GLN A 65 -2.47 7.85 -4.13
N ILE A 66 -1.91 8.25 -2.98
CA ILE A 66 -1.70 7.34 -1.83
C ILE A 66 -3.03 6.76 -1.37
N TRP A 67 -4.04 7.63 -1.17
CA TRP A 67 -5.36 7.21 -0.70
C TRP A 67 -6.11 6.37 -1.73
N LEU A 68 -6.01 6.72 -3.01
CA LEU A 68 -6.63 5.95 -4.09
C LEU A 68 -6.06 4.53 -4.13
N ASN A 69 -4.74 4.38 -4.04
CA ASN A 69 -4.11 3.07 -3.98
C ASN A 69 -4.52 2.28 -2.72
N PHE A 70 -4.64 2.95 -1.57
CA PHE A 70 -5.16 2.33 -0.36
C PHE A 70 -6.62 1.85 -0.53
N ILE A 71 -7.48 2.67 -1.14
CA ILE A 71 -8.88 2.32 -1.41
C ILE A 71 -8.97 1.08 -2.31
N TRP A 72 -8.08 0.92 -3.28
CA TRP A 72 -8.04 -0.29 -4.12
C TRP A 72 -7.46 -1.51 -3.38
N ALA A 73 -6.51 -1.31 -2.47
CA ALA A 73 -5.94 -2.39 -1.66
C ALA A 73 -6.98 -3.04 -0.74
N VAL A 74 -7.92 -2.28 -0.19
CA VAL A 74 -8.97 -2.78 0.73
C VAL A 74 -9.82 -3.91 0.13
N PRO A 75 -10.53 -3.72 -1.01
CA PRO A 75 -11.34 -4.78 -1.61
C PRO A 75 -10.49 -5.92 -2.17
N LEU A 76 -9.30 -5.62 -2.71
CA LEU A 76 -8.38 -6.67 -3.19
C LEU A 76 -7.93 -7.59 -2.05
N PHE A 77 -7.55 -7.01 -0.91
CA PHE A 77 -7.23 -7.79 0.28
C PHE A 77 -8.45 -8.57 0.76
N TYR A 78 -9.61 -7.94 0.88
CA TYR A 78 -10.83 -8.61 1.32
C TYR A 78 -11.19 -9.83 0.45
N LEU A 79 -11.00 -9.75 -0.86
CA LEU A 79 -11.30 -10.83 -1.80
C LEU A 79 -10.23 -11.93 -1.82
N LEU A 80 -8.95 -11.55 -1.80
CA LEU A 80 -7.84 -12.48 -2.05
C LEU A 80 -7.14 -12.99 -0.78
N GLN A 81 -7.39 -12.40 0.39
CA GLN A 81 -6.76 -12.80 1.65
C GLN A 81 -6.90 -14.30 1.98
N PRO A 82 -8.05 -14.96 1.75
CA PRO A 82 -8.18 -16.40 2.03
C PRO A 82 -7.30 -17.28 1.13
N TYR A 83 -6.96 -16.77 -0.05
CA TYR A 83 -6.27 -17.50 -1.10
C TYR A 83 -4.75 -17.32 -1.01
N TRP A 84 -4.27 -16.13 -0.63
CA TRP A 84 -2.84 -15.81 -0.62
C TRP A 84 -2.42 -15.12 0.68
N GLY A 85 -1.57 -15.79 1.45
CA GLY A 85 -1.11 -15.32 2.76
C GLY A 85 -0.43 -13.93 2.74
N PRO A 86 0.49 -13.63 1.80
CA PRO A 86 1.18 -12.34 1.73
C PRO A 86 0.34 -11.13 1.29
N MET A 87 -0.98 -11.27 1.09
CA MET A 87 -1.83 -10.17 0.60
C MET A 87 -1.82 -8.92 1.49
N TRP A 88 -1.54 -9.09 2.78
CA TRP A 88 -1.48 -7.98 3.74
C TRP A 88 -0.40 -6.95 3.40
N LEU A 89 0.61 -7.33 2.61
CA LEU A 89 1.67 -6.44 2.14
C LEU A 89 1.14 -5.27 1.31
N LEU A 90 -0.05 -5.39 0.69
CA LEU A 90 -0.68 -4.26 0.00
C LEU A 90 -0.91 -3.06 0.94
N PHE A 91 -1.18 -3.31 2.22
CA PHE A 91 -1.40 -2.27 3.22
C PHE A 91 -0.11 -1.58 3.69
N VAL A 92 1.06 -2.17 3.42
CA VAL A 92 2.35 -1.55 3.72
C VAL A 92 2.65 -0.41 2.74
N MET A 93 2.10 -0.50 1.53
CA MET A 93 2.55 0.32 0.43
C MET A 93 2.11 1.79 0.53
N ALA A 94 0.87 2.04 0.96
CA ALA A 94 0.37 3.40 1.19
C ALA A 94 1.17 4.15 2.27
N PRO A 95 1.41 3.59 3.47
CA PRO A 95 2.23 4.24 4.48
C PRO A 95 3.72 4.31 4.12
N ALA A 96 4.28 3.31 3.43
CA ALA A 96 5.65 3.41 2.91
C ALA A 96 5.79 4.57 1.91
N THR A 97 4.79 4.78 1.06
CA THR A 97 4.77 5.93 0.15
C THR A 97 4.63 7.25 0.90
N SER A 98 3.73 7.30 1.89
CA SER A 98 3.57 8.45 2.77
C SER A 98 4.89 8.79 3.49
N ALA A 99 5.67 7.79 3.88
CA ALA A 99 7.01 7.97 4.47
C ALA A 99 8.00 8.68 3.56
N LEU A 100 7.93 8.44 2.25
CA LEU A 100 8.84 9.04 1.27
C LEU A 100 8.46 10.46 0.88
N TYR A 101 7.17 10.80 0.91
CA TYR A 101 6.67 12.07 0.36
C TYR A 101 6.03 13.02 1.36
N MET A 102 5.66 12.55 2.55
CA MET A 102 4.95 13.33 3.57
C MET A 102 5.76 13.40 4.87
N GLY A 103 5.30 14.22 5.82
CA GLY A 103 5.94 14.34 7.13
C GLY A 103 5.61 13.17 8.06
N ARG A 104 6.43 12.97 9.10
CA ARG A 104 6.31 11.87 10.08
C ARG A 104 4.89 11.64 10.60
N ARG A 105 4.16 12.71 10.96
CA ARG A 105 2.79 12.62 11.49
C ARG A 105 1.81 12.06 10.46
N HIS A 106 1.96 12.45 9.19
CA HIS A 106 1.11 11.96 8.11
C HIS A 106 1.43 10.50 7.80
N THR A 107 2.71 10.11 7.80
CA THR A 107 3.15 8.72 7.68
C THR A 107 2.54 7.84 8.77
N LEU A 108 2.65 8.27 10.03
CA LEU A 108 2.08 7.55 11.15
C LEU A 108 0.56 7.42 11.04
N ALA A 109 -0.14 8.51 10.70
CA ALA A 109 -1.59 8.48 10.50
C ALA A 109 -1.99 7.50 9.39
N THR A 110 -1.31 7.53 8.24
CA THR A 110 -1.58 6.57 7.16
C THR A 110 -1.29 5.13 7.58
N ALA A 111 -0.23 4.89 8.35
CA ALA A 111 0.12 3.55 8.80
C ALA A 111 -0.88 3.00 9.81
N LEU A 112 -1.35 3.84 10.74
CA LEU A 112 -2.39 3.49 11.69
C LEU A 112 -3.71 3.19 10.98
N VAL A 113 -4.11 4.00 10.00
CA VAL A 113 -5.31 3.73 9.21
C VAL A 113 -5.16 2.41 8.44
N SER A 114 -4.03 2.17 7.78
CA SER A 114 -3.83 0.92 7.05
C SER A 114 -3.80 -0.31 7.95
N ALA A 115 -3.13 -0.24 9.09
CA ALA A 115 -3.10 -1.30 10.09
C ALA A 115 -4.49 -1.55 10.68
N ALA A 116 -5.22 -0.49 11.06
CA ALA A 116 -6.56 -0.59 11.62
C ALA A 116 -7.55 -1.20 10.61
N THR A 117 -7.52 -0.77 9.34
CA THR A 117 -8.38 -1.36 8.30
C THR A 117 -8.06 -2.83 8.05
N MET A 118 -6.78 -3.21 8.05
CA MET A 118 -6.39 -4.61 7.93
C MET A 118 -6.90 -5.44 9.11
N LEU A 119 -6.73 -4.96 10.36
CA LEU A 119 -7.24 -5.64 11.55
C LEU A 119 -8.77 -5.75 11.53
N LEU A 120 -9.47 -4.70 11.08
CA LEU A 120 -10.92 -4.73 10.93
C LEU A 120 -11.35 -5.83 9.95
N ILE A 121 -10.66 -5.96 8.81
CA ILE A 121 -10.95 -7.04 7.85
C ILE A 121 -10.67 -8.42 8.46
N TYR A 122 -9.57 -8.57 9.20
CA TYR A 122 -9.29 -9.82 9.92
C TYR A 122 -10.36 -10.16 10.97
N TYR A 123 -10.91 -9.14 11.63
CA TYR A 123 -12.00 -9.28 12.59
C TYR A 123 -13.29 -9.75 11.91
N GLU A 124 -13.73 -9.07 10.84
CA GLU A 124 -14.92 -9.46 10.07
C GLU A 124 -14.82 -10.86 9.46
N ARG A 125 -13.59 -11.34 9.21
CA ARG A 125 -13.32 -12.68 8.68
C ARG A 125 -13.16 -13.76 9.76
N GLY A 126 -13.32 -13.42 11.04
CA GLY A 126 -13.21 -14.38 12.15
C GLY A 126 -11.78 -14.88 12.42
N VAL A 127 -10.75 -14.22 11.91
CA VAL A 127 -9.34 -14.66 12.07
C VAL A 127 -8.90 -14.62 13.54
N PHE A 128 -9.51 -13.77 14.35
CA PHE A 128 -9.23 -13.69 15.79
C PHE A 128 -9.82 -14.85 16.60
N GLU A 129 -10.82 -15.55 16.06
CA GLU A 129 -11.38 -16.75 16.69
C GLU A 129 -10.50 -17.98 16.43
N MET A 130 -9.69 -17.94 15.36
CA MET A 130 -8.80 -19.02 14.93
C MET A 130 -7.41 -18.96 15.61
N GLY A 131 -7.35 -19.16 16.93
CA GLY A 131 -6.11 -19.50 17.65
C GLY A 131 -4.88 -18.61 17.33
N PRO A 132 -3.69 -19.17 17.00
CA PRO A 132 -2.45 -18.40 16.76
C PRO A 132 -2.52 -17.32 15.68
N ALA A 133 -3.56 -17.35 14.81
CA ALA A 133 -3.73 -16.39 13.74
C ALA A 133 -3.98 -14.96 14.23
N ALA A 134 -4.55 -14.80 15.43
CA ALA A 134 -4.69 -13.50 16.09
C ALA A 134 -3.32 -12.84 16.34
N GLY A 135 -2.34 -13.61 16.82
CA GLY A 135 -0.97 -13.14 17.04
C GLY A 135 -0.32 -12.69 15.73
N MET A 136 -0.51 -13.46 14.65
CA MET A 136 -0.03 -13.12 13.31
C MET A 136 -0.62 -11.79 12.82
N ALA A 137 -1.94 -11.60 12.94
CA ALA A 137 -2.62 -10.37 12.51
C ALA A 137 -2.09 -9.13 13.25
N VAL A 138 -1.86 -9.24 14.57
CA VAL A 138 -1.28 -8.17 15.38
C VAL A 138 0.16 -7.87 14.94
N VAL A 139 0.98 -8.91 14.69
CA VAL A 139 2.34 -8.74 14.19
C VAL A 139 2.35 -8.03 12.83
N HIS A 140 1.46 -8.40 11.91
CA HIS A 140 1.33 -7.71 10.63
C HIS A 140 0.98 -6.22 10.81
N ALA A 141 0.07 -5.90 11.73
CA ALA A 141 -0.33 -4.51 12.00
C ALA A 141 0.82 -3.70 12.60
N CYS A 142 1.53 -4.27 13.59
CA CYS A 142 2.73 -3.67 14.16
C CYS A 142 3.81 -3.48 13.10
N PHE A 143 3.99 -4.45 12.20
CA PHE A 143 4.95 -4.37 11.11
C PHE A 143 4.65 -3.17 10.20
N ILE A 144 3.40 -2.98 9.77
CA ILE A 144 3.01 -1.84 8.92
C ILE A 144 3.43 -0.51 9.57
N VAL A 145 3.17 -0.35 10.87
CA VAL A 145 3.50 0.88 11.60
C VAL A 145 5.01 1.05 11.73
N VAL A 146 5.72 0.06 12.26
CA VAL A 146 7.16 0.12 12.50
C VAL A 146 7.93 0.30 11.20
N PHE A 147 7.59 -0.47 10.17
CA PHE A 147 8.21 -0.39 8.85
C PHE A 147 8.04 0.99 8.23
N SER A 148 6.85 1.59 8.31
CA SER A 148 6.63 2.93 7.75
C SER A 148 7.48 4.01 8.42
N LEU A 149 7.65 3.94 9.75
CA LEU A 149 8.50 4.85 10.51
C LEU A 149 9.99 4.61 10.23
N PHE A 150 10.37 3.36 10.04
CA PHE A 150 11.72 2.99 9.63
C PHE A 150 12.06 3.56 8.24
N VAL A 151 11.18 3.37 7.25
CA VAL A 151 11.34 3.94 5.90
C VAL A 151 11.42 5.47 5.96
N TYR A 152 10.58 6.11 6.79
CA TYR A 152 10.65 7.56 6.98
C TYR A 152 12.01 8.00 7.51
N SER A 153 12.54 7.29 8.52
CA SER A 153 13.84 7.59 9.13
C SER A 153 14.98 7.41 8.13
N LEU A 154 14.95 6.36 7.31
CA LEU A 154 15.91 6.15 6.22
C LEU A 154 15.86 7.29 5.19
N ALA A 155 14.66 7.70 4.77
CA ALA A 155 14.49 8.79 3.82
C ALA A 155 15.07 10.10 4.37
N GLN A 156 14.85 10.40 5.65
CA GLN A 156 15.42 11.59 6.30
C GLN A 156 16.95 11.52 6.42
N SER A 157 17.50 10.36 6.80
CA SER A 157 18.95 10.16 6.89
C SER A 157 19.64 10.30 5.53
N ALA A 158 19.03 9.75 4.46
CA ALA A 158 19.56 9.87 3.11
C ALA A 158 19.60 11.33 2.63
N LEU A 159 18.55 12.12 2.94
CA LEU A 159 18.54 13.56 2.62
C LEU A 159 19.64 14.30 3.38
N ARG A 160 19.82 14.03 4.68
CA ARG A 160 20.89 14.65 5.49
C ARG A 160 22.29 14.33 4.97
N LEU A 161 22.55 13.09 4.58
CA LEU A 161 23.84 12.68 4.01
C LEU A 161 24.11 13.39 2.68
N ARG A 162 23.10 13.50 1.82
CA ARG A 162 23.20 14.26 0.56
C ARG A 162 23.51 15.73 0.82
N ASP A 163 22.78 16.35 1.75
CA ASP A 163 22.94 17.77 2.04
C ASP A 163 24.31 18.06 2.69
N ALA A 164 24.83 17.14 3.51
CA ALA A 164 26.19 17.22 4.05
C ALA A 164 27.27 17.14 2.96
N ASN A 165 27.12 16.26 1.96
CA ASN A 165 28.07 16.12 0.85
C ASN A 165 28.04 17.27 -0.16
N LEU A 166 26.96 18.06 -0.21
CA LEU A 166 26.86 19.24 -1.09
C LEU A 166 27.36 20.52 -0.40
N GLY A 167 27.53 20.51 0.92
CA GLY A 167 28.03 21.62 1.71
C GLY A 167 29.54 21.59 1.98
N SER A 168 30.24 20.52 1.56
CA SER A 168 31.70 20.36 1.57
C SER A 168 32.29 20.62 0.19
#